data_AF-A0A0H5SVF4-F1
#
_entry.id   AF-A0A0H5SVF4-F1
#
_cell.length_a   1.000
_cell.length_b   1.000
_cell.length_c   1.000
_cell.angle_alpha   90.00
_cell.angle_beta   90.00
_cell.angle_gamma   90.00
#
_symmetry.space_group_name_H-M   'P 1'
#
loop_
_entity.id
_entity.type
_entity.pdbx_description
1 polymer ?
#
loop_
_entity_poly.entity_id
_entity_poly.type
_entity_poly.pdbx_seq_one_letter_code
_entity_poly.pdbx_strand_id
1 'polypeptide(L)'
;MKYRNKILALVLIISVIFLFSGCNSINFKTFKDNGESGNNIENNADNDDINDDKTDDTDNMENSPAQKTDVLSENSGSDNNASTDIDNPSPAIVQPTQNVELLIYIVDSSAQLETVPALVPADKDITPQLIVDTVVDSMADRSILIGVENVTTQNDTVIVSFYSDQPPLKDVGASFETAILDAIAQSLVENLKDYNKVIYRVEGGPYISGHLEFGIDEVYVEVK
;
A
#
# COMPACT_ATOMS: atom_id res chain seq x y z
N MET A 1 -5.24 -49.59 18.83
CA MET A 1 -4.43 -49.53 20.07
C MET A 1 -2.91 -49.42 19.87
N LYS A 2 -2.30 -49.99 18.81
CA LYS A 2 -0.84 -49.97 18.59
C LYS A 2 -0.21 -48.59 18.25
N TYR A 3 -1.00 -47.60 17.82
CA TYR A 3 -0.47 -46.28 17.42
C TYR A 3 -0.33 -45.29 18.59
N ARG A 4 -1.21 -45.36 19.60
CA ARG A 4 -1.17 -44.46 20.77
C ARG A 4 0.05 -44.69 21.66
N ASN A 5 0.58 -45.92 21.71
CA ASN A 5 1.75 -46.25 22.52
C ASN A 5 3.05 -45.73 21.91
N LYS A 6 3.11 -45.51 20.58
CA LYS A 6 4.29 -44.94 19.90
C LYS A 6 4.40 -43.43 20.10
N ILE A 7 3.26 -42.73 20.10
CA ILE A 7 3.19 -41.29 20.37
C ILE A 7 3.59 -41.00 21.82
N LEU A 8 3.12 -41.81 22.78
CA LEU A 8 3.52 -41.66 24.20
C LEU A 8 5.02 -41.90 24.41
N ALA A 9 5.64 -42.85 23.71
CA ALA A 9 7.08 -43.10 23.81
C ALA A 9 7.91 -41.94 23.23
N LEU A 10 7.41 -41.25 22.20
CA LEU A 10 8.13 -40.15 21.54
C LEU A 10 8.08 -38.85 22.35
N VAL A 11 6.96 -38.57 23.03
CA VAL A 11 6.84 -37.41 23.95
C VAL A 11 7.76 -37.54 25.16
N LEU A 12 8.00 -38.76 25.65
CA LEU A 12 8.86 -39.01 26.82
C LEU A 12 10.36 -38.75 26.51
N ILE A 13 10.80 -38.98 25.26
CA ILE A 13 12.19 -38.76 24.84
C ILE A 13 12.50 -37.27 24.68
N ILE A 14 11.54 -36.46 24.22
CA ILE A 14 11.72 -35.01 24.01
C ILE A 14 11.84 -34.25 25.34
N SER A 15 11.18 -34.73 26.40
CA SER A 15 11.19 -34.06 27.71
C SER A 15 12.54 -34.13 28.44
N VAL A 16 13.41 -35.10 28.09
CA VAL A 16 14.74 -35.27 28.72
C VAL A 16 15.77 -34.25 28.18
N ILE A 17 15.53 -33.67 27.00
CA ILE A 17 16.47 -32.74 26.35
C ILE A 17 16.44 -31.34 26.98
N PHE A 18 15.36 -30.96 27.66
CA PHE A 18 15.21 -29.63 28.28
C PHE A 18 15.84 -29.46 29.67
N LEU A 19 16.48 -30.49 30.24
CA LEU A 19 17.08 -30.43 31.58
C LEU A 19 18.57 -30.09 31.62
N PHE A 20 19.21 -29.80 30.47
CA PHE A 20 20.67 -29.50 30.42
C PHE A 20 21.06 -28.08 29.98
N SER A 21 20.12 -27.15 29.83
CA SER A 21 20.47 -25.73 29.65
C SER A 21 20.48 -25.03 31.02
N GLY A 22 21.65 -25.01 31.64
CA GLY A 22 21.89 -24.31 32.90
C GLY A 22 21.61 -22.81 32.80
N CYS A 23 20.93 -22.28 33.82
CA CYS A 23 20.83 -20.85 34.10
C CYS A 23 22.25 -20.27 34.31
N ASN A 24 22.68 -19.37 33.44
CA ASN A 24 23.80 -18.47 33.74
C ASN A 24 23.22 -17.17 34.31
N SER A 25 23.77 -16.71 35.44
CA SER A 25 23.30 -15.58 36.24
C SER A 25 23.20 -14.28 35.45
N ILE A 26 22.00 -13.71 35.35
CA ILE A 26 21.79 -12.34 34.86
C ILE A 26 21.55 -11.46 36.08
N ASN A 27 22.49 -10.57 36.39
CA ASN A 27 22.36 -9.57 37.45
C ASN A 27 21.39 -8.47 36.99
N PHE A 28 20.17 -8.48 37.52
CA PHE A 28 19.27 -7.33 37.42
C PHE A 28 19.74 -6.23 38.38
N LYS A 29 20.40 -5.20 37.85
CA LYS A 29 20.59 -3.95 38.60
C LYS A 29 19.28 -3.18 38.57
N THR A 30 18.61 -3.15 39.71
CA THR A 30 17.43 -2.33 39.97
C THR A 30 17.84 -0.86 39.89
N PHE A 31 17.16 -0.06 39.07
CA PHE A 31 17.29 1.40 39.11
C PHE A 31 16.72 1.90 40.43
N LYS A 32 17.56 2.65 41.14
CA LYS A 32 17.27 3.26 42.43
C LYS A 32 16.57 4.59 42.18
N ASP A 33 15.30 4.63 42.57
CA ASP A 33 14.56 5.85 42.84
C ASP A 33 15.30 6.66 43.92
N ASN A 34 15.51 7.95 43.67
CA ASN A 34 16.06 8.89 44.63
C ASN A 34 15.30 10.20 44.46
N GLY A 35 14.34 10.41 45.37
CA GLY A 35 13.64 11.66 45.54
C GLY A 35 14.50 12.82 46.04
N GLU A 36 13.98 14.00 45.71
CA GLU A 36 14.01 15.32 46.36
C GLU A 36 15.17 15.73 47.31
N SER A 37 15.76 16.87 46.98
CA SER A 37 15.92 18.06 47.85
C SER A 37 16.51 19.17 46.96
N GLY A 38 16.11 20.44 46.92
CA GLY A 38 15.25 21.26 47.75
C GLY A 38 15.77 22.71 47.63
N ASN A 39 14.86 23.65 47.32
CA ASN A 39 14.83 25.08 47.65
C ASN A 39 15.87 26.06 47.04
N ASN A 40 15.41 27.05 46.25
CA ASN A 40 14.96 28.36 46.77
C ASN A 40 14.48 29.31 45.66
N ILE A 41 13.54 30.17 46.07
CA ILE A 41 12.75 31.15 45.33
C ILE A 41 13.56 32.45 45.13
N GLU A 42 13.44 33.10 43.97
CA GLU A 42 13.33 34.57 43.91
C GLU A 42 12.53 35.01 42.68
N ASN A 43 11.50 35.83 42.95
CA ASN A 43 10.59 36.41 41.96
C ASN A 43 11.31 37.51 41.16
N ASN A 44 11.02 37.60 39.86
CA ASN A 44 10.73 38.91 39.30
C ASN A 44 9.78 38.81 38.11
N ALA A 45 8.82 39.73 38.09
CA ALA A 45 7.89 39.96 37.01
C ALA A 45 8.64 40.43 35.76
N ASP A 46 8.17 40.01 34.59
CA ASP A 46 7.59 40.91 33.60
C ASP A 46 7.08 40.09 32.42
N ASN A 47 5.79 40.26 32.12
CA ASN A 47 5.20 39.90 30.84
C ASN A 47 5.70 40.92 29.83
N ASP A 48 6.16 40.49 28.66
CA ASP A 48 5.97 41.29 27.46
C ASP A 48 5.89 40.42 26.21
N ASP A 49 4.79 40.66 25.49
CA ASP A 49 4.39 40.05 24.24
C ASP A 49 5.19 40.62 23.06
N ILE A 50 5.52 39.68 22.19
CA ILE A 50 5.60 39.71 20.72
C ILE A 50 5.27 41.03 19.98
N ASN A 51 6.28 41.44 19.18
CA ASN A 51 6.27 42.15 17.88
C ASN A 51 5.57 43.50 17.70
N ASP A 52 6.37 44.51 17.35
CA ASP A 52 5.96 45.60 16.47
C ASP A 52 7.17 46.15 15.68
N ASP A 53 7.15 46.03 14.35
CA ASP A 53 7.84 46.94 13.43
C ASP A 53 7.01 47.08 12.14
N LYS A 54 6.00 47.95 12.24
CA LYS A 54 5.74 49.11 11.37
C LYS A 54 6.10 49.01 9.87
N THR A 55 5.09 49.14 9.01
CA THR A 55 5.00 50.24 8.02
C THR A 55 3.59 50.38 7.40
N ASP A 56 2.94 51.50 7.74
CA ASP A 56 1.95 52.29 6.97
C ASP A 56 2.43 52.54 5.52
N ASP A 57 1.68 52.89 4.47
CA ASP A 57 0.32 53.42 4.22
C ASP A 57 0.20 53.38 2.67
N THR A 58 -0.84 52.85 2.01
CA THR A 58 -2.12 53.52 1.64
C THR A 58 -2.29 53.79 0.12
N ASP A 59 -3.53 53.53 -0.32
CA ASP A 59 -4.30 54.10 -1.44
C ASP A 59 -4.31 53.54 -2.90
N ASN A 60 -5.45 52.88 -3.18
CA ASN A 60 -6.52 53.25 -4.13
C ASN A 60 -6.53 52.87 -5.63
N MET A 61 -7.63 52.17 -5.93
CA MET A 61 -8.63 52.38 -7.00
C MET A 61 -8.39 51.94 -8.46
N GLU A 62 -9.27 50.99 -8.83
CA GLU A 62 -10.23 50.99 -9.95
C GLU A 62 -9.88 50.52 -11.38
N ASN A 63 -10.81 49.68 -11.84
CA ASN A 63 -11.43 49.56 -13.16
C ASN A 63 -10.86 48.62 -14.25
N SER A 64 -11.62 47.51 -14.40
CA SER A 64 -12.12 46.83 -15.62
C SER A 64 -12.36 47.75 -16.85
N PRO A 65 -12.64 47.29 -18.10
CA PRO A 65 -13.02 45.92 -18.53
C PRO A 65 -12.57 45.46 -19.96
N ALA A 66 -13.01 44.23 -20.31
CA ALA A 66 -13.55 43.77 -21.61
C ALA A 66 -12.65 43.28 -22.79
N GLN A 67 -12.72 41.97 -23.01
CA GLN A 67 -13.31 41.27 -24.18
C GLN A 67 -13.08 41.73 -25.66
N LYS A 68 -12.58 40.75 -26.44
CA LYS A 68 -13.12 40.20 -27.73
C LYS A 68 -12.50 40.62 -29.09
N THR A 69 -12.46 39.60 -29.96
CA THR A 69 -12.57 39.53 -31.44
C THR A 69 -11.35 39.77 -32.37
N ASP A 70 -10.86 38.66 -32.93
CA ASP A 70 -11.08 38.15 -34.30
C ASP A 70 -10.52 38.88 -35.55
N VAL A 71 -10.08 38.03 -36.49
CA VAL A 71 -9.92 38.14 -37.96
C VAL A 71 -8.58 38.56 -38.62
N LEU A 72 -8.16 37.61 -39.49
CA LEU A 72 -7.17 37.48 -40.56
C LEU A 72 -6.56 38.73 -41.25
N SER A 73 -5.35 38.52 -41.80
CA SER A 73 -5.00 39.05 -43.12
C SER A 73 -4.04 38.13 -43.89
N GLU A 74 -4.41 37.84 -45.14
CA GLU A 74 -3.71 37.06 -46.16
C GLU A 74 -2.53 37.84 -46.79
N ASN A 75 -1.54 37.14 -47.35
CA ASN A 75 -0.89 37.61 -48.58
C ASN A 75 -0.40 36.45 -49.45
N SER A 76 -0.69 36.60 -50.74
CA SER A 76 -0.60 35.69 -51.87
C SER A 76 0.81 35.48 -52.43
N GLY A 77 1.01 34.42 -53.24
CA GLY A 77 1.97 34.46 -54.36
C GLY A 77 2.70 33.16 -54.76
N SER A 78 2.10 32.40 -55.68
CA SER A 78 2.62 31.55 -56.77
C SER A 78 4.05 30.95 -56.80
N ASP A 79 4.04 29.64 -57.07
CA ASP A 79 4.83 28.82 -58.01
C ASP A 79 6.35 28.60 -57.80
N ASN A 80 6.73 27.33 -57.59
CA ASN A 80 7.37 26.49 -58.63
C ASN A 80 7.74 25.08 -58.12
N ASN A 81 7.54 24.08 -58.98
CA ASN A 81 7.80 22.65 -58.82
C ASN A 81 9.19 22.30 -58.24
N ALA A 82 9.20 21.49 -57.18
CA ALA A 82 10.23 20.48 -56.93
C ALA A 82 9.64 19.35 -56.08
N SER A 83 9.62 18.14 -56.63
CA SER A 83 9.31 16.91 -55.91
C SER A 83 10.24 16.74 -54.70
N THR A 84 9.62 16.60 -53.54
CA THR A 84 10.20 15.86 -52.41
C THR A 84 9.06 15.05 -51.82
N ASP A 85 9.17 13.72 -51.93
CA ASP A 85 8.41 12.78 -51.13
C ASP A 85 8.54 13.18 -49.66
N ILE A 86 7.45 13.66 -49.09
CA ILE A 86 7.28 13.77 -47.65
C ILE A 86 6.22 12.72 -47.34
N ASP A 87 6.67 11.55 -46.89
CA ASP A 87 5.84 10.62 -46.13
C ASP A 87 5.22 11.41 -44.98
N ASN A 88 3.99 11.87 -45.19
CA ASN A 88 3.16 12.47 -44.17
C ASN A 88 2.57 11.30 -43.39
N PRO A 89 3.06 10.96 -42.18
CA PRO A 89 2.39 9.94 -41.39
C PRO A 89 1.00 10.48 -41.06
N SER A 90 -0.02 9.92 -41.72
CA SER A 90 -1.41 10.16 -41.37
C SER A 90 -1.53 9.99 -39.85
N PRO A 91 -2.06 10.98 -39.12
CA PRO A 91 -2.20 10.84 -37.68
C PRO A 91 -3.01 9.58 -37.40
N ALA A 92 -2.43 8.65 -36.65
CA ALA A 92 -3.13 7.46 -36.22
C ALA A 92 -4.36 7.94 -35.42
N ILE A 93 -5.55 7.56 -35.88
CA ILE A 93 -6.79 7.82 -35.15
C ILE A 93 -6.72 7.00 -33.87
N VAL A 94 -6.37 7.64 -32.76
CA VAL A 94 -6.45 7.06 -31.42
C VAL A 94 -7.93 6.96 -31.05
N GLN A 95 -8.49 5.75 -31.17
CA GLN A 95 -9.83 5.48 -30.64
C GLN A 95 -9.77 5.42 -29.12
N PRO A 96 -10.80 5.93 -28.41
CA PRO A 96 -10.86 5.83 -26.97
C PRO A 96 -10.89 4.35 -26.55
N THR A 97 -9.93 3.94 -25.72
CA THR A 97 -9.93 2.63 -25.08
C THR A 97 -11.18 2.50 -24.22
N GLN A 98 -12.01 1.51 -24.51
CA GLN A 98 -13.15 1.19 -23.63
C GLN A 98 -12.60 0.65 -22.31
N ASN A 99 -13.20 1.09 -21.20
CA ASN A 99 -12.84 0.61 -19.86
C ASN A 99 -14.02 -0.16 -19.26
N VAL A 100 -13.71 -1.14 -18.41
CA VAL A 100 -14.67 -1.80 -17.53
C VAL A 100 -14.41 -1.37 -16.09
N GLU A 101 -15.48 -1.32 -15.32
CA GLU A 101 -15.45 -1.01 -13.88
C GLU A 101 -15.24 -2.29 -13.08
N LEU A 102 -14.20 -2.30 -12.26
CA LEU A 102 -13.86 -3.36 -11.33
C LEU A 102 -14.11 -2.85 -9.91
N LEU A 103 -14.95 -3.53 -9.14
CA LEU A 103 -15.13 -3.21 -7.73
C LEU A 103 -14.00 -3.87 -6.95
N ILE A 104 -13.13 -3.04 -6.36
CA ILE A 104 -12.00 -3.49 -5.55
C ILE A 104 -12.16 -3.02 -4.12
N TYR A 105 -11.45 -3.68 -3.21
CA TYR A 105 -11.34 -3.30 -1.82
C TYR A 105 -9.97 -2.68 -1.59
N ILE A 106 -9.96 -1.58 -0.85
CA ILE A 106 -8.76 -0.89 -0.42
C ILE A 106 -8.82 -0.59 1.08
N VAL A 107 -7.69 -0.19 1.65
CA VAL A 107 -7.58 0.19 3.05
C VAL A 107 -7.43 1.71 3.14
N ASP A 108 -8.14 2.34 4.06
CA ASP A 108 -7.94 3.76 4.40
C ASP A 108 -6.83 3.96 5.46
N SER A 109 -6.50 5.21 5.78
CA SER A 109 -5.48 5.51 6.79
C SER A 109 -5.83 5.04 8.21
N SER A 110 -7.07 4.62 8.45
CA SER A 110 -7.58 4.11 9.73
C SER A 110 -7.71 2.58 9.76
N ALA A 111 -7.09 1.88 8.81
CA ALA A 111 -7.17 0.43 8.64
C ALA A 111 -8.60 -0.10 8.38
N GLN A 112 -9.48 0.73 7.81
CA GLN A 112 -10.83 0.30 7.43
C GLN A 112 -10.87 -0.08 5.95
N LEU A 113 -11.62 -1.15 5.65
CA LEU A 113 -11.88 -1.55 4.28
C LEU A 113 -12.92 -0.62 3.64
N GLU A 114 -12.63 -0.19 2.42
CA GLU A 114 -13.52 0.58 1.56
C GLU A 114 -13.61 -0.09 0.19
N THR A 115 -14.82 -0.25 -0.34
CA THR A 115 -15.04 -0.70 -1.71
C THR A 115 -15.00 0.51 -2.65
N VAL A 116 -14.16 0.47 -3.67
CA VAL A 116 -14.03 1.54 -4.66
C VAL A 116 -14.10 1.00 -6.09
N PRO A 117 -14.66 1.77 -7.03
CA PRO A 117 -14.63 1.42 -8.43
C PRO A 117 -13.28 1.79 -9.07
N ALA A 118 -12.65 0.83 -9.74
CA ALA A 118 -11.44 1.02 -10.52
C ALA A 118 -11.71 0.79 -12.01
N LEU A 119 -11.14 1.63 -12.87
CA LEU A 119 -11.28 1.50 -14.33
C LEU A 119 -10.11 0.73 -14.89
N VAL A 120 -10.38 -0.43 -15.50
CA VAL A 120 -9.39 -1.24 -16.20
C VAL A 120 -9.73 -1.34 -17.70
N PRO A 121 -8.73 -1.43 -18.59
CA PRO A 121 -8.99 -1.56 -20.02
C PRO A 121 -9.83 -2.80 -20.35
N ALA A 122 -10.90 -2.62 -21.13
CA ALA A 122 -11.86 -3.68 -21.47
C ALA A 122 -11.28 -4.75 -22.40
N ASP A 123 -10.18 -4.44 -23.09
CA ASP A 123 -9.46 -5.33 -24.00
C ASP A 123 -8.46 -6.25 -23.28
N LYS A 124 -8.26 -6.07 -21.97
CA LYS A 124 -7.42 -6.94 -21.14
C LYS A 124 -8.25 -7.98 -20.41
N ASP A 125 -7.74 -9.20 -20.37
CA ASP A 125 -8.27 -10.25 -19.51
C ASP A 125 -8.14 -9.83 -18.03
N ILE A 126 -9.21 -10.04 -17.26
CA ILE A 126 -9.18 -9.81 -15.81
C ILE A 126 -8.40 -10.95 -15.16
N THR A 127 -7.14 -10.69 -14.85
CA THR A 127 -6.20 -11.66 -14.26
C THR A 127 -5.98 -11.36 -12.76
N PRO A 128 -5.49 -12.35 -11.98
CA PRO A 128 -5.09 -12.11 -10.59
C PRO A 128 -4.04 -11.01 -10.45
N GLN A 129 -3.03 -10.97 -11.33
CA GLN A 129 -2.03 -9.91 -11.33
C GLN A 129 -2.68 -8.55 -11.56
N LEU A 130 -3.57 -8.41 -12.55
CA LEU A 130 -4.26 -7.15 -12.82
C LEU A 130 -5.04 -6.65 -11.59
N ILE A 131 -5.75 -7.53 -10.89
CA ILE A 131 -6.54 -7.16 -9.71
C ILE A 131 -5.62 -6.69 -8.58
N VAL A 132 -4.56 -7.44 -8.27
CA VAL A 132 -3.59 -7.06 -7.22
C VAL A 132 -2.93 -5.74 -7.57
N ASP A 133 -2.46 -5.56 -8.80
CA ASP A 133 -1.88 -4.29 -9.25
C ASP A 133 -2.86 -3.14 -9.10
N THR A 134 -4.12 -3.34 -9.51
CA THR A 134 -5.16 -2.31 -9.40
C THR A 134 -5.43 -1.92 -7.94
N VAL A 135 -5.45 -2.90 -7.02
CA VAL A 135 -5.59 -2.65 -5.57
C VAL A 135 -4.39 -1.88 -5.03
N VAL A 136 -3.17 -2.31 -5.37
CA VAL A 136 -1.92 -1.69 -4.91
C VAL A 136 -1.79 -0.26 -5.44
N ASP A 137 -2.06 -0.04 -6.72
CA ASP A 137 -2.03 1.28 -7.35
C ASP A 137 -3.06 2.22 -6.69
N SER A 138 -4.27 1.72 -6.43
CA SER A 138 -5.32 2.50 -5.77
C SER A 138 -4.98 2.87 -4.32
N MET A 139 -4.23 2.01 -3.62
CA MET A 139 -3.69 2.33 -2.29
C MET A 139 -2.49 3.29 -2.38
N ALA A 140 -1.64 3.16 -3.41
CA ALA A 140 -0.51 4.05 -3.64
C ALA A 140 -0.97 5.50 -3.92
N ASP A 141 -2.08 5.67 -4.64
CA ASP A 141 -2.75 6.98 -4.84
C ASP A 141 -3.15 7.63 -3.51
N ARG A 142 -3.38 6.81 -2.46
CA ARG A 142 -3.69 7.23 -1.09
C ARG A 142 -2.46 7.25 -0.17
N SER A 143 -1.27 7.24 -0.76
CA SER A 143 0.02 7.20 -0.05
C SER A 143 0.23 5.96 0.83
N ILE A 144 -0.42 4.85 0.50
CA ILE A 144 -0.24 3.54 1.15
C ILE A 144 0.50 2.65 0.17
N LEU A 145 1.80 2.45 0.40
CA LEU A 145 2.64 1.61 -0.46
C LEU A 145 2.62 0.15 0.04
N ILE A 146 2.39 -0.80 -0.86
CA ILE A 146 2.41 -2.23 -0.58
C ILE A 146 3.50 -2.89 -1.42
N GLY A 147 4.37 -3.66 -0.78
CA GLY A 147 5.45 -4.39 -1.44
C GLY A 147 5.04 -5.77 -1.89
N VAL A 148 4.42 -5.86 -3.07
CA VAL A 148 4.14 -7.15 -3.73
C VAL A 148 5.37 -7.60 -4.52
N GLU A 149 5.86 -8.82 -4.25
CA GLU A 149 6.94 -9.45 -5.01
C GLU A 149 6.42 -10.06 -6.31
N ASN A 150 5.41 -10.92 -6.20
CA ASN A 150 4.78 -11.56 -7.36
C ASN A 150 3.36 -12.04 -7.06
N VAL A 151 2.60 -12.28 -8.12
CA VAL A 151 1.33 -12.99 -8.07
C VAL A 151 1.43 -14.20 -9.01
N THR A 152 1.17 -15.38 -8.47
CA THR A 152 1.17 -16.63 -9.22
C THR A 152 -0.12 -17.40 -8.98
N THR A 153 -0.36 -18.43 -9.78
CA THR A 153 -1.57 -19.26 -9.65
C THR A 153 -1.23 -20.73 -9.65
N GLN A 154 -2.04 -21.51 -8.93
CA GLN A 154 -2.00 -22.95 -8.93
C GLN A 154 -3.43 -23.50 -8.80
N ASN A 155 -3.96 -24.10 -9.88
CA ASN A 155 -5.35 -24.56 -9.93
C ASN A 155 -6.34 -23.41 -9.65
N ASP A 156 -7.20 -23.58 -8.64
CA ASP A 156 -8.18 -22.60 -8.15
C ASP A 156 -7.61 -21.64 -7.09
N THR A 157 -6.29 -21.62 -6.92
CA THR A 157 -5.60 -20.82 -5.90
C THR A 157 -4.77 -19.70 -6.53
N VAL A 158 -4.96 -18.49 -6.01
CA VAL A 158 -4.04 -17.36 -6.22
C VAL A 158 -3.04 -17.32 -5.07
N ILE A 159 -1.77 -17.17 -5.40
CA ILE A 159 -0.67 -17.03 -4.45
C ILE A 159 -0.09 -15.64 -4.61
N VAL A 160 -0.18 -14.81 -3.58
CA VAL A 160 0.41 -13.47 -3.54
C VAL A 160 1.61 -13.50 -2.62
N SER A 161 2.78 -13.17 -3.16
CA SER A 161 4.04 -13.11 -2.42
C SER A 161 4.42 -11.66 -2.18
N PHE A 162 4.84 -11.32 -0.97
CA PHE A 162 5.27 -9.97 -0.58
C PHE A 162 6.78 -9.90 -0.35
N TYR A 163 7.33 -8.69 -0.46
CA TYR A 163 8.70 -8.39 -0.03
C TYR A 163 8.78 -8.30 1.50
N SER A 164 9.83 -8.89 2.07
CA SER A 164 10.04 -8.95 3.52
C SER A 164 10.29 -7.59 4.19
N ASP A 165 10.72 -6.60 3.42
CA ASP A 165 11.14 -5.29 3.89
C ASP A 165 10.11 -4.17 3.66
N GLN A 166 8.90 -4.52 3.23
CA GLN A 166 7.84 -3.57 2.89
C GLN A 166 6.50 -3.96 3.56
N PRO A 167 5.52 -3.04 3.63
CA PRO A 167 4.15 -3.39 4.00
C PRO A 167 3.60 -4.51 3.09
N PRO A 168 2.79 -5.45 3.61
CA PRO A 168 2.19 -5.45 4.94
C PRO A 168 3.06 -6.07 6.05
N LEU A 169 4.31 -6.45 5.78
CA LEU A 169 5.15 -7.17 6.74
C LEU A 169 5.95 -6.22 7.63
N LYS A 170 6.32 -5.07 7.09
CA LYS A 170 7.22 -4.10 7.71
C LYS A 170 6.54 -2.75 7.90
N ASP A 171 6.86 -2.11 9.02
CA ASP A 171 6.44 -0.74 9.37
C ASP A 171 4.93 -0.48 9.34
N VAL A 172 4.13 -1.53 9.58
CA VAL A 172 2.67 -1.45 9.77
C VAL A 172 2.26 -2.15 11.06
N GLY A 173 1.13 -1.75 11.64
CA GLY A 173 0.55 -2.43 12.81
C GLY A 173 -0.36 -3.59 12.42
N ALA A 174 -0.62 -4.51 13.37
CA ALA A 174 -1.44 -5.71 13.15
C ALA A 174 -2.77 -5.45 12.44
N SER A 175 -3.52 -4.41 12.85
CA SER A 175 -4.81 -4.09 12.21
C SER A 175 -4.67 -3.68 10.74
N PHE A 176 -3.60 -2.95 10.43
CA PHE A 176 -3.35 -2.45 9.07
C PHE A 176 -2.83 -3.58 8.17
N GLU A 177 -1.96 -4.44 8.71
CA GLU A 177 -1.52 -5.67 8.05
C GLU A 177 -2.72 -6.54 7.66
N THR A 178 -3.59 -6.90 8.61
CA THR A 178 -4.77 -7.71 8.33
C THR A 178 -5.69 -7.04 7.32
N ALA A 179 -5.91 -5.72 7.42
CA ALA A 179 -6.75 -5.00 6.49
C ALA A 179 -6.21 -5.04 5.04
N ILE A 180 -4.89 -4.94 4.85
CA ILE A 180 -4.26 -5.07 3.52
C ILE A 180 -4.50 -6.46 2.96
N LEU A 181 -4.26 -7.50 3.78
CA LEU A 181 -4.48 -8.88 3.37
C LEU A 181 -5.96 -9.15 3.06
N ASP A 182 -6.89 -8.59 3.82
CA ASP A 182 -8.33 -8.72 3.55
C ASP A 182 -8.73 -8.01 2.25
N ALA A 183 -8.23 -6.79 2.03
CA ALA A 183 -8.53 -6.01 0.83
C ALA A 183 -8.09 -6.73 -0.45
N ILE A 184 -6.87 -7.28 -0.45
CA ILE A 184 -6.36 -8.06 -1.59
C ILE A 184 -7.18 -9.33 -1.78
N ALA A 185 -7.46 -10.08 -0.70
CA ALA A 185 -8.19 -11.35 -0.78
C ALA A 185 -9.62 -11.15 -1.31
N GLN A 186 -10.35 -10.18 -0.76
CA GLN A 186 -11.73 -9.88 -1.17
C GLN A 186 -11.79 -9.42 -2.62
N SER A 187 -10.85 -8.55 -3.02
CA SER A 187 -10.77 -8.09 -4.42
C SER A 187 -10.53 -9.25 -5.39
N LEU A 188 -9.71 -10.23 -5.01
CA LEU A 188 -9.45 -11.39 -5.84
C LEU A 188 -10.70 -12.28 -5.97
N VAL A 189 -11.26 -12.73 -4.85
CA VAL A 189 -12.34 -13.74 -4.86
C VAL A 189 -13.66 -13.21 -5.42
N GLU A 190 -13.92 -11.90 -5.30
CA GLU A 190 -15.15 -11.32 -5.84
C GLU A 190 -15.08 -11.05 -7.35
N ASN A 191 -13.88 -10.83 -7.88
CA ASN A 191 -13.69 -10.53 -9.29
C ASN A 191 -13.27 -11.75 -10.13
N LEU A 192 -12.85 -12.84 -9.50
CA LEU A 192 -12.34 -14.04 -10.19
C LEU A 192 -13.14 -15.30 -9.84
N LYS A 193 -14.07 -15.67 -10.71
CA LYS A 193 -14.98 -16.81 -10.49
C LYS A 193 -14.28 -18.18 -10.49
N ASP A 194 -13.15 -18.28 -11.17
CA ASP A 194 -12.40 -19.54 -11.30
C ASP A 194 -11.37 -19.72 -10.17
N TYR A 195 -11.17 -18.70 -9.33
CA TYR A 195 -10.18 -18.69 -8.25
C TYR A 195 -10.87 -18.50 -6.91
N ASN A 196 -10.94 -19.59 -6.15
CA ASN A 196 -11.70 -19.66 -4.91
C ASN A 196 -10.82 -19.56 -3.67
N LYS A 197 -9.49 -19.63 -3.83
CA LYS A 197 -8.53 -19.65 -2.73
C LYS A 197 -7.47 -18.57 -2.90
N VAL A 198 -7.07 -17.99 -1.77
CA VAL A 198 -5.94 -17.07 -1.69
C VAL A 198 -4.94 -17.58 -0.65
N ILE A 199 -3.66 -17.64 -1.02
CA ILE A 199 -2.53 -17.96 -0.15
C ILE A 199 -1.57 -16.78 -0.15
N TYR A 200 -1.08 -16.43 1.03
CA TYR A 200 -0.04 -15.42 1.18
C TYR A 200 1.33 -16.04 1.44
N ARG A 201 2.36 -15.45 0.85
CA ARG A 201 3.76 -15.86 0.96
C ARG A 201 4.66 -14.65 1.10
N VAL A 202 5.92 -14.92 1.45
CA VAL A 202 6.98 -13.91 1.53
C VAL A 202 8.20 -14.44 0.81
N GLU A 203 8.56 -13.82 -0.30
CA GLU A 203 9.74 -14.20 -1.11
C GLU A 203 9.77 -15.71 -1.44
N GLY A 204 8.60 -16.27 -1.75
CA GLY A 204 8.40 -17.70 -2.04
C GLY A 204 8.36 -18.64 -0.82
N GLY A 205 8.56 -18.12 0.39
CA GLY A 205 8.45 -18.83 1.66
C GLY A 205 7.07 -18.72 2.33
N PRO A 206 6.90 -19.31 3.54
CA PRO A 206 5.70 -19.11 4.34
C PRO A 206 5.51 -17.63 4.69
N TYR A 207 4.27 -17.22 4.93
CA TYR A 207 4.00 -15.87 5.38
C TYR A 207 4.28 -15.74 6.87
N ILE A 208 5.29 -14.97 7.23
CA ILE A 208 5.68 -14.74 8.63
C ILE A 208 5.96 -13.26 8.81
N SER A 209 5.19 -12.61 9.68
CA SER A 209 5.36 -11.21 10.07
C SER A 209 5.49 -11.07 11.58
N GLY A 210 5.49 -9.82 12.06
CA GLY A 210 5.43 -9.53 13.50
C GLY A 210 4.08 -9.84 14.16
N HIS A 211 3.02 -10.07 13.38
CA HIS A 211 1.65 -10.21 13.89
C HIS A 211 0.92 -11.48 13.42
N LEU A 212 1.26 -12.00 12.23
CA LEU A 212 0.61 -13.13 11.60
C LEU A 212 1.63 -14.17 11.13
N GLU A 213 1.24 -15.44 11.17
CA GLU A 213 2.04 -16.56 10.70
C GLU A 213 1.13 -17.55 9.96
N PHE A 214 1.44 -17.82 8.70
CA PHE A 214 0.75 -18.80 7.86
C PHE A 214 1.78 -19.75 7.23
N GLY A 215 1.44 -21.04 7.20
CA GLY A 215 2.22 -22.03 6.46
C GLY A 215 2.32 -21.72 4.96
N ILE A 216 3.32 -22.30 4.28
CA ILE A 216 3.58 -22.06 2.84
C ILE A 216 2.40 -22.37 1.92
N ASP A 217 1.53 -23.29 2.33
CA ASP A 217 0.32 -23.70 1.60
C ASP A 217 -0.95 -23.47 2.44
N GLU A 218 -0.87 -22.61 3.46
CA GLU A 218 -2.01 -22.28 4.31
C GLU A 218 -2.94 -21.31 3.59
N VAL A 219 -4.18 -21.72 3.43
CA VAL A 219 -5.21 -20.93 2.75
C VAL A 219 -5.69 -19.83 3.70
N TYR A 220 -5.55 -18.58 3.25
CA TYR A 220 -6.02 -17.40 3.98
C TYR A 220 -7.56 -17.27 3.86
N VAL A 221 -8.07 -17.35 2.64
CA VAL A 221 -9.51 -17.29 2.32
C VAL A 221 -9.85 -18.40 1.33
N GLU A 222 -11.00 -19.05 1.55
CA GLU A 222 -11.64 -19.97 0.61
C GLU A 222 -13.14 -19.61 0.48
N VAL A 223 -13.59 -19.33 -0.75
CA VAL A 223 -15.01 -19.13 -1.09
C VAL A 223 -15.56 -20.35 -1.84
N LYS A 224 -16.86 -20.60 -1.75
CA LYS A 224 -17.51 -21.79 -2.34
C LYS A 224 -18.54 -21.40 -3.40
#